data_AF-A0A077RW34-F1
#
_entry.id   AF-A0A077RW34-F1
#
_cell.length_a   1.000
_cell.length_b   1.000
_cell.length_c   1.000
_cell.angle_alpha   90.00
_cell.angle_beta   90.00
_cell.angle_gamma   90.00
#
_symmetry.space_group_name_H-M   'P 1'
#
loop_
_entity.id
_entity.type
_entity.pdbx_description
1 polymer ?
#
loop_
_entity_poly.entity_id
_entity_poly.type
_entity_poly.pdbx_seq_one_letter_code
_entity_poly.pdbx_strand_id
1 'polypeptide(L)'
;MTMSKIILLLLVAPLRMAAARSDCLPGGQHMEASFACSMMWLSKPQQDLCIRIMIWGGIDMSVSHKEEETGYVTLAAWFAVESFDVTRIAARNQLSHNTSLSGQERHAYEGCMKDYALAGRHITRVANEMLPSCRFTDLSYEYNRALNSIVTCMNRLSALTQVNTPLYPMVLADQDKAVLAYHLATLIGVL
;
A
#
# COMPACT_ATOMS: atom_id res chain seq x y z
N MET A 1 -31.70 2.10 -28.22
CA MET A 1 -30.92 2.89 -27.25
C MET A 1 -30.89 2.14 -25.93
N THR A 2 -29.84 1.39 -25.68
CA THR A 2 -29.57 0.72 -24.39
C THR A 2 -28.15 1.07 -24.00
N MET A 3 -28.02 1.86 -22.93
CA MET A 3 -26.76 2.36 -22.38
C MET A 3 -25.89 1.18 -21.94
N SER A 4 -24.74 1.03 -22.57
CA SER A 4 -23.69 0.13 -22.08
C SER A 4 -23.11 0.70 -20.79
N LYS A 5 -23.41 0.03 -19.66
CA LYS A 5 -22.66 0.16 -18.42
C LYS A 5 -21.28 -0.48 -18.62
N ILE A 6 -20.31 0.29 -19.11
CA ILE A 6 -18.91 -0.13 -19.10
C ILE A 6 -18.33 0.37 -17.78
N ILE A 7 -18.40 -0.48 -16.75
CA ILE A 7 -17.56 -0.36 -15.55
C ILE A 7 -16.14 -0.67 -16.02
N LEU A 8 -15.36 0.37 -16.29
CA LEU A 8 -13.95 0.23 -16.64
C LEU A 8 -13.17 -0.11 -15.37
N LEU A 9 -13.15 -1.40 -15.02
CA LEU A 9 -12.17 -1.96 -14.09
C LEU A 9 -10.78 -1.80 -14.72
N LEU A 10 -10.09 -0.72 -14.38
CA LEU A 10 -8.68 -0.51 -14.68
C LEU A 10 -7.87 -1.54 -13.87
N LEU A 11 -7.80 -2.76 -14.40
CA LEU A 11 -6.75 -3.73 -14.07
C LEU A 11 -5.45 -3.21 -14.69
N VAL A 12 -4.81 -2.26 -14.01
CA VAL A 12 -3.40 -1.96 -14.24
C VAL A 12 -2.66 -3.19 -13.71
N ALA A 13 -2.33 -4.12 -14.61
CA ALA A 13 -1.42 -5.21 -14.28
C ALA A 13 -0.08 -4.57 -13.91
N PRO A 14 0.44 -4.75 -12.68
CA PRO A 14 1.74 -4.24 -12.35
C PRO A 14 2.78 -5.06 -13.12
N LEU A 15 3.84 -4.37 -13.59
CA LEU A 15 5.07 -5.01 -14.04
C LEU A 15 5.49 -6.03 -12.99
N ARG A 16 5.86 -7.25 -13.42
CA ARG A 16 6.41 -8.29 -12.55
C ARG A 16 7.67 -7.74 -11.87
N MET A 17 7.51 -7.19 -10.68
CA MET A 17 8.63 -6.82 -9.83
C MET A 17 9.10 -8.12 -9.19
N ALA A 18 10.21 -8.66 -9.70
CA ALA A 18 10.94 -9.69 -8.99
C ALA A 18 11.24 -9.13 -7.59
N ALA A 19 10.79 -9.83 -6.55
CA ALA A 19 11.17 -9.47 -5.19
C ALA A 19 12.70 -9.31 -5.16
N ALA A 20 13.17 -8.12 -4.80
CA ALA A 20 14.60 -7.89 -4.67
C ALA A 20 15.08 -8.81 -3.55
N ARG A 21 15.80 -9.88 -3.93
CA ARG A 21 16.42 -10.80 -2.98
C ARG A 21 17.58 -10.07 -2.31
N SER A 22 17.31 -9.39 -1.20
CA SER A 22 18.33 -8.91 -0.28
C SER A 22 18.50 -9.96 0.80
N ASP A 23 19.52 -10.82 0.67
CA ASP A 23 19.89 -11.79 1.71
C ASP A 23 20.40 -11.01 2.95
N CYS A 24 19.50 -10.60 3.84
CA CYS A 24 19.80 -9.63 4.90
C CYS A 24 20.41 -10.23 6.16
N LEU A 25 20.20 -11.52 6.37
CA LEU A 25 20.75 -12.26 7.49
C LEU A 25 21.38 -13.57 6.98
N PRO A 26 22.66 -13.86 7.29
CA PRO A 26 23.21 -15.18 7.10
C PRO A 26 22.39 -16.20 7.92
N GLY A 27 21.66 -17.09 7.26
CA GLY A 27 20.72 -18.01 7.91
C GLY A 27 19.36 -17.39 8.25
N GLY A 28 18.94 -16.34 7.52
CA GLY A 28 17.62 -15.71 7.67
C GLY A 28 16.48 -16.73 7.67
N GLN A 29 15.40 -16.39 8.38
CA GLN A 29 14.24 -17.27 8.43
C GLN A 29 13.57 -17.31 7.05
N HIS A 30 13.56 -18.51 6.47
CA HIS A 30 12.82 -18.80 5.26
C HIS A 30 11.44 -19.31 5.66
N MET A 31 10.40 -18.65 5.17
CA MET A 31 9.03 -19.05 5.46
C MET A 31 8.20 -19.15 4.19
N GLU A 32 7.09 -19.87 4.31
CA GLU A 32 6.12 -20.01 3.24
C GLU A 32 5.26 -18.74 3.19
N ALA A 33 4.99 -18.21 1.99
CA ALA A 33 4.15 -17.02 1.84
C ALA A 33 2.72 -17.24 2.37
N SER A 34 2.20 -18.47 2.26
CA SER A 34 0.91 -18.87 2.83
C SER A 34 0.91 -18.77 4.36
N PHE A 35 2.03 -19.13 5.01
CA PHE A 35 2.21 -18.98 6.45
C PHE A 35 2.29 -17.51 6.84
N ALA A 36 3.10 -16.70 6.14
CA ALA A 36 3.19 -15.26 6.36
C ALA A 36 1.81 -14.57 6.30
N CYS A 37 0.99 -14.96 5.31
CA CYS A 37 -0.35 -14.41 5.12
C CYS A 37 -1.43 -14.98 6.06
N SER A 38 -1.17 -16.06 6.81
CA SER A 38 -2.14 -16.68 7.74
C SER A 38 -1.89 -16.38 9.21
N MET A 39 -0.95 -15.48 9.51
CA MET A 39 -0.62 -15.07 10.88
C MET A 39 -1.83 -14.50 11.64
N MET A 40 -1.92 -14.82 12.95
CA MET A 40 -3.09 -14.57 13.80
C MET A 40 -3.51 -13.09 13.95
N TRP A 41 -2.61 -12.15 13.65
CA TRP A 41 -2.91 -10.72 13.73
C TRP A 41 -3.56 -10.15 12.47
N LEU A 42 -3.59 -10.89 11.36
CA LEU A 42 -4.27 -10.47 10.14
C LEU A 42 -5.75 -10.88 10.17
N SER A 43 -6.63 -9.92 9.99
CA SER A 43 -8.05 -10.18 9.71
C SER A 43 -8.22 -10.90 8.37
N LYS A 44 -9.31 -11.65 8.17
CA LYS A 44 -9.56 -12.36 6.89
C LYS A 44 -9.41 -11.46 5.64
N PRO A 45 -9.93 -10.21 5.60
CA PRO A 45 -9.69 -9.32 4.47
C PRO A 45 -8.21 -9.00 4.22
N GLN A 46 -7.42 -8.84 5.29
CA GLN A 46 -5.97 -8.61 5.19
C GLN A 46 -5.22 -9.87 4.75
N GLN A 47 -5.65 -11.06 5.17
CA GLN A 47 -5.10 -12.33 4.69
C GLN A 47 -5.36 -12.48 3.18
N ASP A 48 -6.59 -12.22 2.74
CA ASP A 48 -6.97 -12.29 1.31
C ASP A 48 -6.20 -11.23 0.49
N LEU A 49 -5.95 -10.03 1.06
CA LEU A 49 -5.11 -9.00 0.44
C LEU A 49 -3.64 -9.43 0.35
N CYS A 50 -3.11 -10.03 1.41
CA CYS A 50 -1.75 -10.56 1.46
C CYS A 50 -1.53 -11.58 0.34
N ILE A 51 -2.40 -12.59 0.26
CA ILE A 51 -2.33 -13.62 -0.79
C ILE A 51 -2.36 -13.00 -2.19
N ARG A 52 -3.23 -12.01 -2.43
CA ARG A 52 -3.29 -11.32 -3.73
C ARG A 52 -1.98 -10.59 -4.06
N ILE A 53 -1.40 -9.87 -3.10
CA ILE A 53 -0.13 -9.16 -3.28
C ILE A 53 1.00 -10.15 -3.58
N MET A 54 1.09 -11.26 -2.84
CA MET A 54 2.11 -12.29 -3.07
C MET A 54 1.99 -12.88 -4.48
N ILE A 55 0.78 -13.29 -4.88
CA ILE A 55 0.53 -13.84 -6.23
C ILE A 55 0.86 -12.81 -7.32
N TRP A 56 0.47 -11.54 -7.16
CA TRP A 56 0.80 -10.50 -8.13
C TRP A 56 2.30 -10.18 -8.19
N GLY A 57 3.01 -10.31 -7.08
CA GLY A 57 4.47 -10.23 -7.02
C GLY A 57 5.19 -11.44 -7.61
N GLY A 58 4.46 -12.47 -8.04
CA GLY A 58 5.05 -13.68 -8.61
C GLY A 58 5.62 -14.65 -7.57
N ILE A 59 5.23 -14.51 -6.30
CA ILE A 59 5.62 -15.43 -5.23
C ILE A 59 4.85 -16.74 -5.40
N ASP A 60 5.56 -17.88 -5.34
CA ASP A 60 4.91 -19.18 -5.27
C ASP A 60 4.30 -19.40 -3.88
N MET A 61 2.99 -19.64 -3.85
CA MET A 61 2.21 -19.86 -2.63
C MET A 61 2.23 -21.33 -2.17
N SER A 62 2.98 -22.21 -2.85
CA SER A 62 3.14 -23.61 -2.45
C SER A 62 3.90 -23.75 -1.13
N VAL A 63 3.49 -24.72 -0.30
CA VAL A 63 4.14 -24.99 1.01
C VAL A 63 5.58 -25.50 0.86
N SER A 64 5.97 -25.94 -0.33
CA SER A 64 7.35 -26.34 -0.65
C SER A 64 8.27 -25.17 -0.96
N HIS A 65 7.72 -24.01 -1.32
CA HIS A 65 8.50 -22.83 -1.68
C HIS A 65 8.65 -21.90 -0.48
N LYS A 66 9.89 -21.49 -0.20
CA LYS A 66 10.22 -20.61 0.92
C LYS A 66 11.12 -19.50 0.45
N GLU A 67 10.78 -18.28 0.81
CA GLU A 67 11.61 -17.09 0.60
C GLU A 67 11.95 -16.45 1.94
N GLU A 68 12.92 -15.54 1.91
CA GLU A 68 13.24 -14.74 3.09
C GLU A 68 12.08 -13.79 3.40
N GLU A 69 11.76 -13.64 4.68
CA GLU A 69 10.72 -12.73 5.17
C GLU A 69 10.90 -11.29 4.64
N THR A 70 12.14 -10.80 4.55
CA THR A 70 12.48 -9.49 3.99
C THR A 70 11.92 -9.29 2.57
N GLY A 71 11.85 -10.36 1.76
CA GLY A 71 11.27 -10.32 0.43
C GLY A 71 9.76 -10.03 0.45
N TYR A 72 9.02 -10.68 1.36
CA TYR A 72 7.58 -10.46 1.55
C TYR A 72 7.27 -9.06 2.05
N VAL A 73 8.06 -8.56 3.00
CA VAL A 73 7.92 -7.19 3.53
C VAL A 73 8.21 -6.16 2.44
N THR A 74 9.28 -6.37 1.68
CA THR A 74 9.67 -5.49 0.56
C THR A 74 8.57 -5.44 -0.49
N LEU A 75 8.05 -6.59 -0.90
CA LEU A 75 6.96 -6.66 -1.87
C LEU A 75 5.72 -5.90 -1.39
N ALA A 76 5.29 -6.10 -0.15
CA ALA A 76 4.14 -5.40 0.40
C ALA A 76 4.34 -3.88 0.48
N ALA A 77 5.55 -3.43 0.85
CA ALA A 77 5.91 -2.01 0.87
C ALA A 77 5.87 -1.40 -0.54
N TRP A 78 6.40 -2.09 -1.56
CA TRP A 78 6.32 -1.66 -2.95
C TRP A 78 4.89 -1.53 -3.47
N PHE A 79 4.03 -2.51 -3.18
CA PHE A 79 2.61 -2.41 -3.55
C PHE A 79 1.89 -1.25 -2.86
N ALA A 80 2.29 -0.89 -1.64
CA ALA A 80 1.79 0.31 -0.98
C ALA A 80 2.27 1.59 -1.69
N VAL A 81 3.56 1.70 -2.04
CA VAL A 81 4.10 2.85 -2.80
C VAL A 81 3.34 3.06 -4.11
N GLU A 82 3.20 2.01 -4.93
CA GLU A 82 2.51 2.07 -6.21
C GLU A 82 1.06 2.53 -6.04
N SER A 83 0.37 1.99 -5.04
CA SER A 83 -1.01 2.37 -4.74
C SER A 83 -1.13 3.84 -4.33
N PHE A 84 -0.18 4.34 -3.53
CA PHE A 84 -0.16 5.75 -3.12
C PHE A 84 0.05 6.69 -4.30
N ASP A 85 0.90 6.31 -5.25
CA ASP A 85 1.14 7.09 -6.45
C ASP A 85 -0.10 7.13 -7.36
N VAL A 86 -0.79 6.01 -7.51
CA VAL A 86 -2.06 5.94 -8.23
C VAL A 86 -3.11 6.86 -7.59
N THR A 87 -3.26 6.84 -6.26
CA THR A 87 -4.20 7.71 -5.54
C THR A 87 -3.81 9.19 -5.67
N ARG A 88 -2.53 9.52 -5.58
CA ARG A 88 -2.03 10.88 -5.78
C ARG A 88 -2.28 11.39 -7.20
N ILE A 89 -2.11 10.53 -8.21
CA ILE A 89 -2.44 10.85 -9.61
C ILE A 89 -3.94 11.06 -9.77
N ALA A 90 -4.78 10.22 -9.17
CA ALA A 90 -6.23 10.38 -9.20
C ALA A 90 -6.68 11.71 -8.57
N ALA A 91 -6.12 12.08 -7.42
CA ALA A 91 -6.37 13.38 -6.78
C ALA A 91 -5.97 14.55 -7.69
N ARG A 92 -4.78 14.48 -8.31
CA ARG A 92 -4.31 15.49 -9.27
C ARG A 92 -5.25 15.60 -10.47
N ASN A 93 -5.68 14.47 -11.04
CA ASN A 93 -6.57 14.45 -12.20
C ASN A 93 -7.92 15.09 -11.87
N GLN A 94 -8.45 14.86 -10.68
CA GLN A 94 -9.66 15.55 -10.23
C GLN A 94 -9.45 17.06 -10.14
N LEU A 95 -8.34 17.53 -9.54
CA LEU A 95 -8.05 18.96 -9.44
C LEU A 95 -7.91 19.64 -10.81
N SER A 96 -7.28 18.94 -11.78
CA SER A 96 -7.02 19.48 -13.12
C SER A 96 -8.24 19.44 -14.04
N HIS A 97 -9.09 18.42 -13.92
CA HIS A 97 -10.12 18.13 -14.93
C HIS A 97 -11.55 18.25 -14.41
N ASN A 98 -11.79 18.22 -13.09
CA ASN A 98 -13.12 18.37 -12.53
C ASN A 98 -13.38 19.84 -12.18
N THR A 99 -13.97 20.57 -13.12
CA THR A 99 -14.34 21.99 -12.94
C THR A 99 -15.51 22.18 -11.96
N SER A 100 -16.25 21.12 -11.66
CA SER A 100 -17.41 21.14 -10.75
C SER A 100 -17.05 21.01 -9.27
N LEU A 101 -15.77 20.81 -8.93
CA LEU A 101 -15.34 20.75 -7.53
C LEU A 101 -15.61 22.09 -6.83
N SER A 102 -16.34 22.01 -5.72
CA SER A 102 -16.48 23.11 -4.77
C SER A 102 -15.13 23.54 -4.20
N GLY A 103 -15.07 24.74 -3.62
CA GLY A 103 -13.86 25.22 -2.95
C GLY A 103 -13.39 24.29 -1.82
N GLN A 104 -14.33 23.69 -1.09
CA GLN A 104 -14.03 22.77 0.01
C GLN A 104 -13.46 21.44 -0.50
N GLU A 105 -14.03 20.86 -1.57
CA GLU A 105 -13.50 19.64 -2.19
C GLU A 105 -12.11 19.86 -2.78
N ARG A 106 -11.91 20.98 -3.48
CA ARG A 106 -10.60 21.35 -4.04
C ARG A 106 -9.55 21.46 -2.93
N HIS A 107 -9.88 22.13 -1.83
CA HIS A 107 -9.00 22.23 -0.67
C HIS A 107 -8.70 20.86 -0.03
N ALA A 108 -9.70 19.98 0.09
CA ALA A 108 -9.51 18.63 0.62
C ALA A 108 -8.56 17.80 -0.25
N TYR A 109 -8.71 17.86 -1.58
CA TYR A 109 -7.87 17.11 -2.53
C TYR A 109 -6.43 17.65 -2.55
N GLU A 110 -6.24 18.95 -2.49
CA GLU A 110 -4.91 19.57 -2.34
C GLU A 110 -4.23 19.16 -1.03
N GLY A 111 -4.99 19.11 0.06
CA GLY A 111 -4.53 18.59 1.35
C GLY A 111 -4.10 17.13 1.26
N CYS A 112 -4.97 16.28 0.69
CA CYS A 112 -4.65 14.88 0.42
C CYS A 112 -3.39 14.70 -0.43
N MET A 113 -3.17 15.53 -1.46
CA MET A 113 -1.92 15.44 -2.24
C MET A 113 -0.66 15.69 -1.40
N LYS A 114 -0.72 16.63 -0.44
CA LYS A 114 0.40 16.90 0.48
C LYS A 114 0.61 15.74 1.45
N ASP A 115 -0.48 15.19 1.98
CA ASP A 115 -0.46 14.04 2.87
C ASP A 115 0.09 12.79 2.16
N TYR A 116 -0.32 12.53 0.91
CA TYR A 116 0.22 11.44 0.09
C TYR A 116 1.67 11.65 -0.32
N ALA A 117 2.12 12.89 -0.52
CA ALA A 117 3.53 13.17 -0.74
C ALA A 117 4.38 12.83 0.49
N LEU A 118 3.85 13.01 1.70
CA LEU A 118 4.48 12.57 2.95
C LEU A 118 4.45 11.03 3.08
N ALA A 119 3.28 10.41 2.91
CA ALA A 119 3.11 8.96 3.00
C ALA A 119 4.02 8.21 2.03
N GLY A 120 4.04 8.65 0.76
CA GLY A 120 4.92 8.12 -0.27
C GLY A 120 6.39 8.20 0.12
N ARG A 121 6.87 9.36 0.60
CA ARG A 121 8.28 9.49 1.04
C ARG A 121 8.67 8.47 2.11
N HIS A 122 7.82 8.28 3.12
CA HIS A 122 8.09 7.35 4.21
C HIS A 122 8.13 5.88 3.73
N ILE A 123 7.14 5.43 2.94
CA ILE A 123 7.14 4.03 2.47
C ILE A 123 8.15 3.79 1.34
N THR A 124 8.41 4.76 0.47
CA THR A 124 9.51 4.67 -0.51
C THR A 124 10.85 4.52 0.19
N ARG A 125 11.09 5.26 1.28
CA ARG A 125 12.30 5.07 2.10
C ARG A 125 12.40 3.65 2.66
N VAL A 126 11.29 3.10 3.16
CA VAL A 126 11.23 1.71 3.61
C VAL A 126 11.58 0.73 2.48
N ALA A 127 10.84 0.81 1.37
CA ALA A 127 10.92 -0.15 0.26
C ALA A 127 12.25 -0.09 -0.51
N ASN A 128 12.81 1.11 -0.70
CA ASN A 128 13.90 1.34 -1.65
C ASN A 128 15.23 1.63 -0.96
N GLU A 129 15.24 1.98 0.32
CA GLU A 129 16.47 2.29 1.05
C GLU A 129 16.69 1.36 2.23
N MET A 130 15.68 1.22 3.11
CA MET A 130 15.85 0.52 4.38
C MET A 130 15.91 -0.98 4.22
N LEU A 131 14.89 -1.58 3.59
CA LEU A 131 14.81 -3.03 3.41
C LEU A 131 15.97 -3.57 2.53
N PRO A 132 16.30 -2.96 1.37
CA PRO A 132 17.43 -3.43 0.56
C PRO A 132 18.80 -3.29 1.24
N SER A 133 18.93 -2.35 2.19
CA SER A 133 20.15 -2.15 2.98
C SER A 133 20.11 -2.88 4.32
N CYS A 134 19.12 -3.75 4.54
CA CYS A 134 18.96 -4.53 5.79
C CYS A 134 18.94 -3.65 7.05
N ARG A 135 18.41 -2.42 6.92
CA ARG A 135 18.30 -1.45 7.99
C ARG A 135 16.89 -1.49 8.56
N PHE A 136 16.72 -2.27 9.62
CA PHE A 136 15.40 -2.51 10.23
C PHE A 136 15.07 -1.55 11.39
N THR A 137 16.06 -0.83 11.90
CA THR A 137 15.85 0.25 12.88
C THR A 137 14.92 1.31 12.31
N ASP A 138 13.96 1.78 13.11
CA ASP A 138 12.97 2.81 12.78
C ASP A 138 11.94 2.44 11.70
N LEU A 139 11.82 1.17 11.28
CA LEU A 139 10.77 0.75 10.35
C LEU A 139 9.37 1.09 10.90
N SER A 140 9.11 0.83 12.18
CA SER A 140 7.84 1.16 12.83
C SER A 140 7.54 2.65 12.75
N TYR A 141 8.55 3.49 12.95
CA TYR A 141 8.41 4.94 12.84
C TYR A 141 7.99 5.34 11.43
N GLU A 142 8.68 4.86 10.39
CA GLU A 142 8.37 5.19 8.99
C GLU A 142 6.95 4.73 8.59
N TYR A 143 6.56 3.50 8.93
CA TYR A 143 5.20 3.01 8.67
C TYR A 143 4.13 3.84 9.39
N ASN A 144 4.33 4.16 10.67
CA ASN A 144 3.38 4.97 11.43
C ASN A 144 3.22 6.38 10.86
N ARG A 145 4.31 7.00 10.39
CA ARG A 145 4.26 8.31 9.74
C ARG A 145 3.48 8.27 8.43
N ALA A 146 3.63 7.21 7.65
CA ALA A 146 2.85 7.02 6.44
C ALA A 146 1.36 6.81 6.74
N LEU A 147 1.03 5.90 7.67
CA LEU A 147 -0.34 5.62 8.10
C LEU A 147 -1.04 6.88 8.63
N ASN A 148 -0.37 7.67 9.47
CA ASN A 148 -0.93 8.92 9.98
C ASN A 148 -1.24 9.93 8.85
N SER A 149 -0.41 9.97 7.81
CA SER A 149 -0.65 10.84 6.66
C SER A 149 -1.86 10.36 5.85
N ILE A 150 -2.01 9.05 5.63
CA ILE A 150 -3.19 8.46 4.96
C ILE A 150 -4.46 8.78 5.75
N VAL A 151 -4.46 8.55 7.07
CA VAL A 151 -5.58 8.87 7.97
C VAL A 151 -5.92 10.36 7.94
N THR A 152 -4.91 11.24 7.86
CA THR A 152 -5.13 12.67 7.73
C THR A 152 -5.92 12.99 6.45
N CYS A 153 -5.56 12.38 5.31
CA CYS A 153 -6.34 12.53 4.08
C CYS A 153 -7.75 11.96 4.22
N MET A 154 -7.91 10.76 4.81
CA MET A 154 -9.25 10.18 5.07
C MET A 154 -10.14 11.14 5.84
N ASN A 155 -9.62 11.78 6.90
CA ASN A 155 -10.35 12.74 7.72
C ASN A 155 -10.74 14.00 6.95
N ARG A 156 -9.90 14.48 6.02
CA ARG A 156 -10.25 15.61 5.15
C ARG A 156 -11.42 15.28 4.24
N LEU A 157 -11.41 14.07 3.67
CA LEU A 157 -12.45 13.61 2.76
C LEU A 157 -13.76 13.31 3.48
N SER A 158 -13.71 12.72 4.69
CA SER A 158 -14.90 12.41 5.48
C SER A 158 -15.59 13.64 6.06
N ALA A 159 -14.87 14.76 6.20
CA ALA A 159 -15.43 16.05 6.63
C ALA A 159 -16.25 16.77 5.54
N LEU A 160 -16.29 16.24 4.32
CA LEU A 160 -17.08 16.81 3.23
C LEU A 160 -18.55 16.43 3.40
N THR A 161 -19.45 17.41 3.25
CA THR A 161 -20.90 17.24 3.41
C THR A 161 -21.56 16.56 2.22
N GLN A 162 -20.89 16.49 1.06
CA GLN A 162 -21.37 15.79 -0.14
C GLN A 162 -20.73 14.41 -0.33
N VAL A 163 -21.59 13.52 -0.82
CA VAL A 163 -21.54 12.05 -0.85
C VAL A 163 -20.37 11.49 -1.67
N ASN A 164 -19.63 10.54 -1.08
CA ASN A 164 -18.65 9.64 -1.71
C ASN A 164 -17.73 10.31 -2.75
N THR A 165 -16.71 11.01 -2.27
CA THR A 165 -15.60 11.38 -3.15
C THR A 165 -15.04 10.11 -3.82
N PRO A 166 -14.76 10.12 -5.13
CA PRO A 166 -14.15 8.96 -5.81
C PRO A 166 -12.77 8.61 -5.23
N LEU A 167 -12.14 9.55 -4.51
CA LEU A 167 -10.86 9.35 -3.86
C LEU A 167 -10.99 8.50 -2.59
N TYR A 168 -12.08 8.62 -1.82
CA TYR A 168 -12.19 7.98 -0.50
C TYR A 168 -12.01 6.45 -0.51
N PRO A 169 -12.60 5.67 -1.44
CA PRO A 169 -12.36 4.23 -1.52
C PRO A 169 -10.89 3.88 -1.85
N MET A 170 -10.21 4.75 -2.61
CA MET A 170 -8.78 4.55 -2.91
C MET A 170 -7.94 4.74 -1.65
N VAL A 171 -8.26 5.76 -0.85
CA VAL A 171 -7.56 6.02 0.42
C VAL A 171 -7.77 4.89 1.43
N LEU A 172 -8.97 4.30 1.49
CA LEU A 172 -9.22 3.10 2.29
C LEU A 172 -8.36 1.92 1.82
N ALA A 173 -8.32 1.68 0.51
CA ALA A 173 -7.51 0.60 -0.05
C ALA A 173 -6.00 0.83 0.15
N ASP A 174 -5.55 2.07 0.25
CA ASP A 174 -4.17 2.43 0.58
C ASP A 174 -3.86 2.20 2.06
N GLN A 175 -4.78 2.54 2.95
CA GLN A 175 -4.67 2.22 4.37
C GLN A 175 -4.53 0.71 4.57
N ASP A 176 -5.36 -0.11 3.92
CA ASP A 176 -5.29 -1.57 4.05
C ASP A 176 -3.93 -2.12 3.60
N LYS A 177 -3.37 -1.61 2.50
CA LYS A 177 -2.02 -2.02 2.03
C LYS A 177 -0.92 -1.55 2.96
N ALA A 178 -1.01 -0.33 3.49
CA ALA A 178 -0.04 0.21 4.43
C ALA A 178 -0.03 -0.56 5.75
N VAL A 179 -1.21 -0.89 6.28
CA VAL A 179 -1.36 -1.71 7.49
C VAL A 179 -0.83 -3.12 7.26
N LEU A 180 -1.16 -3.73 6.12
CA LEU A 180 -0.61 -5.04 5.78
C LEU A 180 0.92 -5.02 5.69
N ALA A 181 1.51 -4.03 5.02
CA ALA A 181 2.96 -3.89 4.93
C ALA A 181 3.61 -3.71 6.31
N TYR A 182 3.01 -2.90 7.19
CA TYR A 182 3.46 -2.76 8.58
C TYR A 182 3.36 -4.08 9.37
N HIS A 183 2.25 -4.80 9.23
CA HIS A 183 2.06 -6.10 9.90
C HIS A 183 3.06 -7.14 9.42
N LEU A 184 3.36 -7.19 8.13
CA LEU A 184 4.41 -8.08 7.61
C LEU A 184 5.79 -7.67 8.09
N ALA A 185 6.07 -6.37 8.26
CA ALA A 185 7.34 -5.91 8.79
C ALA A 185 7.65 -6.43 10.20
N THR A 186 6.62 -6.84 10.97
CA THR A 186 6.84 -7.49 12.28
C THR A 186 7.58 -8.83 12.18
N LEU A 187 7.54 -9.51 11.03
CA LEU A 187 8.28 -10.75 10.79
C LEU A 187 9.79 -10.55 10.96
N ILE A 188 10.31 -9.41 10.51
CA ILE A 188 11.74 -9.08 10.54
C ILE A 188 12.16 -8.25 11.77
N GLY A 189 11.37 -8.30 12.85
CA GLY A 189 11.76 -7.75 14.15
C GLY A 189 11.43 -6.27 14.39
N VAL A 190 10.35 -5.77 13.81
CA VAL A 190 9.83 -4.42 14.09
C VAL A 190 9.08 -4.41 15.43
N LEU A 191 9.81 -4.18 16.53
CA LEU A 191 9.30 -3.76 17.84
C LEU A 191 10.14 -2.60 18.39
#